data_AF-A0A9D4J8V9-F1
#
_entry.id   AF-A0A9D4J8V9-F1
#
_cell.length_a   1.000
_cell.length_b   1.000
_cell.length_c   1.000
_cell.angle_alpha   90.00
_cell.angle_beta   90.00
_cell.angle_gamma   90.00
#
_symmetry.space_group_name_H-M   'P 1'
#
loop_
_entity.id
_entity.type
_entity.pdbx_description
1 polymer ?
#
loop_
_entity_poly.entity_id
_entity_poly.type
_entity_poly.pdbx_seq_one_letter_code
_entity_poly.pdbx_strand_id
1 'polypeptide(L)'
;MNLLNSSILPVPSDVTKGVIVFRSVYDNVIIGPTAENVDIRQQAPVDESIRLRLTEIAAKVVRELPSHPVVSLYTGVRPATDVKDYIISAETDRN
;
A
#
# COMPACT_ATOMS: atom_id res chain seq x y z
N MET A 1 15.15 -16.18 14.46
CA MET A 1 15.17 -14.70 14.56
C MET A 1 13.93 -14.20 13.83
N ASN A 2 13.03 -13.47 14.49
CA ASN A 2 11.74 -13.09 13.91
C ASN A 2 11.81 -11.63 13.42
N LEU A 3 11.81 -11.41 12.11
CA LEU A 3 12.06 -10.09 11.49
C LEU A 3 11.04 -9.02 11.87
N LEU A 4 9.80 -9.43 12.16
CA LEU A 4 8.69 -8.54 12.52
C LEU A 4 7.70 -9.25 13.44
N ASN A 5 7.43 -8.73 14.64
CA ASN A 5 6.49 -9.34 15.61
C ASN A 5 5.10 -8.69 15.64
N SER A 6 4.94 -7.53 15.00
CA SER A 6 3.70 -6.77 14.96
C SER A 6 3.63 -5.95 13.69
N SER A 7 2.42 -5.59 13.25
CA SER A 7 2.25 -4.57 12.22
C SER A 7 2.79 -3.23 12.72
N ILE A 8 3.57 -2.53 11.89
CA ILE A 8 4.12 -1.22 12.21
C ILE A 8 3.52 -0.20 11.25
N LEU A 9 2.80 0.78 11.82
CA LEU A 9 2.30 1.95 11.11
C LEU A 9 3.10 3.17 11.58
N PRO A 10 3.86 3.82 10.70
CA PRO A 10 4.46 5.12 10.98
C PRO A 10 3.39 6.13 11.36
N VAL A 11 3.79 7.17 12.11
CA VAL A 11 2.89 8.26 12.49
C VAL A 11 2.29 8.87 11.21
N PRO A 12 0.95 8.99 11.09
CA PRO A 12 0.30 9.56 9.93
C PRO A 12 0.74 11.01 9.69
N SER A 13 0.72 11.43 8.43
CA SER A 13 0.71 12.87 8.08
C SER A 13 -0.67 13.26 7.55
N ASP A 14 -0.91 14.56 7.39
CA ASP A 14 -2.17 15.08 6.83
C ASP A 14 -2.50 14.54 5.43
N VAL A 15 -1.47 14.06 4.71
CA VAL A 15 -1.60 13.55 3.34
C VAL A 15 -1.95 12.06 3.32
N THR A 16 -1.38 11.25 4.23
CA THR A 16 -1.57 9.79 4.18
C THR A 16 -1.44 9.13 5.57
N LYS A 17 -2.10 7.98 5.75
CA LYS A 17 -1.85 7.08 6.90
C LYS A 17 -0.46 6.43 6.88
N GLY A 18 0.37 6.69 5.87
CA GLY A 18 1.71 6.17 5.72
C GLY A 18 1.78 4.77 5.09
N VAL A 19 3.01 4.30 4.93
CA VAL A 19 3.35 2.93 4.51
C VAL A 19 3.31 2.02 5.74
N ILE A 20 2.45 1.01 5.73
CA ILE A 20 2.44 -0.04 6.75
C ILE A 20 3.47 -1.12 6.39
N VAL A 21 4.15 -1.65 7.41
CA VAL A 21 4.98 -2.85 7.31
C VAL A 21 4.35 -3.93 8.18
N PHE A 22 3.92 -5.03 7.58
CA PHE A 22 3.24 -6.09 8.33
C PHE A 22 3.53 -7.46 7.74
N ARG A 23 3.25 -8.50 8.54
CA ARG A 23 3.36 -9.89 8.11
C ARG A 23 2.00 -10.41 7.66
N SER A 24 1.98 -11.03 6.47
CA SER A 24 0.80 -11.74 5.97
C SER A 24 0.57 -13.08 6.70
N VAL A 25 -0.57 -13.71 6.44
CA VAL A 25 -0.86 -15.08 6.94
C VAL A 25 0.08 -16.16 6.39
N TYR A 26 0.85 -15.84 5.34
CA TYR A 26 1.83 -16.74 4.72
C TYR A 26 3.28 -16.38 5.10
N ASP A 27 3.48 -15.66 6.20
CA ASP A 27 4.77 -15.20 6.71
C ASP A 27 5.58 -14.25 5.80
N ASN A 28 5.11 -13.95 4.59
CA ASN A 28 5.68 -12.88 3.77
C ASN A 28 5.50 -11.53 4.46
N VAL A 29 6.53 -10.68 4.39
CA VAL A 29 6.46 -9.28 4.81
C VAL A 29 5.94 -8.43 3.66
N ILE A 30 4.92 -7.62 3.95
CA ILE A 30 4.31 -6.69 3.01
C ILE A 30 4.70 -5.27 3.42
N ILE A 31 5.13 -4.48 2.43
CA ILE A 31 5.51 -3.08 2.56
C ILE A 31 4.65 -2.28 1.59
N GLY A 32 3.82 -1.38 2.08
CA GLY A 32 2.98 -0.53 1.23
C GLY A 32 1.84 0.12 1.99
N PRO A 33 0.87 0.76 1.31
CA PRO A 33 0.89 1.09 -0.11
C PRO A 33 1.66 2.41 -0.37
N THR A 34 1.90 2.76 -1.63
CA THR A 34 2.12 4.17 -2.00
C THR A 34 0.79 4.92 -2.05
N ALA A 35 0.86 6.24 -2.14
CA ALA A 35 -0.30 7.12 -2.28
C ALA A 35 -0.03 8.12 -3.40
N GLU A 36 -0.51 7.78 -4.60
CA GLU A 36 -0.32 8.56 -5.82
C GLU A 36 -1.67 8.69 -6.52
N ASN A 37 -1.97 9.89 -7.04
CA ASN A 37 -3.14 10.11 -7.88
C ASN A 37 -2.79 9.69 -9.30
N VAL A 38 -3.62 8.85 -9.90
CA VAL A 38 -3.43 8.32 -11.25
C VAL A 38 -4.72 8.44 -12.05
N ASP A 39 -4.63 8.76 -13.34
CA ASP A 39 -5.78 8.79 -14.25
C ASP A 39 -6.16 7.40 -14.78
N ILE A 40 -5.37 6.38 -14.45
CA ILE A 40 -5.53 5.01 -14.93
C ILE A 40 -6.65 4.32 -14.15
N ARG A 41 -7.63 3.74 -14.86
CA ARG A 41 -8.79 3.07 -14.24
C ARG A 41 -8.62 1.58 -13.93
N GLN A 42 -7.70 0.88 -14.60
CA GLN A 42 -7.60 -0.58 -14.51
C GLN A 42 -6.37 -1.03 -13.72
N GLN A 43 -5.18 -0.90 -14.30
CA GLN A 43 -3.94 -1.36 -13.67
C GLN A 43 -2.85 -0.32 -13.82
N ALA A 44 -2.36 0.20 -12.70
CA ALA A 44 -1.15 1.01 -12.69
C ALA A 44 0.07 0.09 -12.95
N PRO A 45 1.02 0.50 -13.81
CA PRO A 45 2.23 -0.27 -14.03
C PRO A 45 3.04 -0.39 -12.74
N VAL A 46 3.83 -1.46 -12.62
CA VAL A 46 4.83 -1.59 -11.56
C VAL A 46 6.01 -0.69 -11.94
N ASP A 47 6.35 0.25 -11.07
CA ASP A 47 7.46 1.18 -11.25
C ASP A 47 8.62 0.81 -10.31
N GLU A 48 9.81 0.61 -10.88
CA GLU A 48 11.02 0.29 -10.12
C GLU A 48 11.39 1.42 -9.13
N SER A 49 11.08 2.67 -9.45
CA SER A 49 11.28 3.81 -8.56
C SER A 49 10.39 3.71 -7.32
N ILE A 50 9.14 3.25 -7.48
CA ILE A 50 8.22 2.97 -6.37
C ILE A 50 8.77 1.84 -5.50
N ARG A 51 9.28 0.77 -6.12
CA ARG A 51 9.90 -0.35 -5.40
C ARG A 51 11.08 0.12 -4.54
N LEU A 52 11.96 0.95 -5.10
CA LEU A 52 13.11 1.49 -4.37
C LEU A 52 12.66 2.37 -3.20
N ARG A 53 11.69 3.27 -3.43
CA ARG A 53 11.12 4.14 -2.40
C ARG A 53 10.51 3.35 -1.25
N LEU A 54 9.73 2.30 -1.53
CA LEU A 54 9.18 1.42 -0.51
C LEU A 54 10.29 0.70 0.28
N THR A 55 11.35 0.28 -0.39
CA THR A 55 12.51 -0.37 0.24
C THR A 55 13.22 0.59 1.21
N GLU A 56 13.41 1.86 0.83
CA GLU A 56 14.00 2.89 1.70
C GLU A 56 13.13 3.17 2.93
N ILE A 57 11.80 3.20 2.76
CA ILE A 57 10.88 3.39 3.88
C ILE A 57 10.93 2.17 4.81
N ALA A 58 10.92 0.95 4.25
CA ALA A 58 11.05 -0.27 5.03
C ALA A 58 12.35 -0.33 5.83
N ALA A 59 13.47 0.14 5.27
CA ALA A 59 14.76 0.21 5.96
C ALA A 59 14.75 1.09 7.22
N LYS A 60 13.88 2.11 7.24
CA LYS A 60 13.67 2.99 8.42
C LYS A 60 12.84 2.31 9.51
N VAL A 61 12.03 1.32 9.15
CA VAL A 61 11.14 0.60 10.07
C VAL A 61 11.81 -0.66 10.60
N VAL A 62 12.39 -1.48 9.71
CA VAL A 62 13.17 -2.68 10.03
C VAL A 62 14.41 -2.70 9.15
N ARG A 63 15.57 -2.47 9.77
CA ARG A 63 16.85 -2.28 9.07
C ARG A 63 17.28 -3.49 8.21
N GLU A 64 16.89 -4.70 8.60
CA GLU A 64 17.26 -5.94 7.91
C GLU A 64 16.37 -6.24 6.69
N LEU A 65 15.22 -5.57 6.52
CA LEU A 65 14.31 -5.87 5.41
C LEU A 65 14.94 -5.78 4.00
N PRO A 66 15.77 -4.76 3.69
CA PRO A 66 16.34 -4.63 2.34
C PRO A 66 17.25 -5.77 1.90
N SER A 67 17.77 -6.61 2.80
CA SER A 67 18.57 -7.78 2.43
C SER A 67 17.73 -9.00 2.04
N HIS A 68 16.40 -8.95 2.20
CA HIS A 68 15.51 -10.03 1.79
C HIS A 68 15.06 -9.86 0.33
N PRO A 69 14.91 -10.98 -0.42
CA PRO A 69 14.48 -10.93 -1.80
C PRO A 69 13.02 -10.47 -1.92
N VAL A 70 12.74 -9.66 -2.94
CA VAL A 70 11.36 -9.33 -3.33
C VAL A 70 10.79 -10.51 -4.10
N VAL A 71 9.76 -11.15 -3.54
CA VAL A 71 9.13 -12.33 -4.15
C VAL A 71 7.94 -12.00 -5.04
N SER A 72 7.33 -10.82 -4.87
CA SER A 72 6.19 -10.37 -5.67
C SER A 72 6.00 -8.86 -5.54
N LEU A 73 5.38 -8.26 -6.57
CA LEU A 73 4.95 -6.86 -6.60
C LEU A 73 3.52 -6.82 -7.16
N TYR A 74 2.71 -5.91 -6.61
CA TYR A 74 1.36 -5.67 -7.11
C TYR A 74 1.01 -4.20 -6.97
N THR A 75 0.07 -3.76 -7.80
CA THR A 75 -0.51 -2.43 -7.77
C THR A 75 -2.02 -2.54 -7.61
N GLY A 76 -2.63 -1.49 -7.09
CA GLY A 76 -4.08 -1.39 -6.98
C GLY A 76 -4.49 0.07 -7.11
N VAL A 77 -5.52 0.31 -7.91
CA VAL A 77 -6.12 1.63 -8.06
C VAL A 77 -7.36 1.69 -7.16
N ARG A 78 -7.45 2.74 -6.34
CA ARG A 78 -8.66 3.02 -5.56
C ARG A 78 -9.60 3.87 -6.42
N PRO A 79 -10.86 3.45 -6.64
CA PRO A 79 -11.88 4.36 -7.15
C PRO A 79 -11.98 5.58 -6.23
N ALA A 80 -11.96 6.78 -6.81
CA ALA A 80 -12.02 8.04 -6.10
C ALA A 80 -13.07 8.94 -6.75
N THR A 81 -13.63 9.84 -5.95
CA THR A 81 -14.56 10.90 -6.38
C THR A 81 -14.12 12.22 -5.76
N ASP A 82 -14.80 13.31 -6.09
CA ASP A 82 -14.56 14.62 -5.48
C ASP A 82 -14.93 14.67 -3.99
N VAL A 83 -15.62 13.64 -3.49
CA VAL A 83 -15.99 13.48 -2.08
C VAL A 83 -15.15 12.37 -1.44
N LYS A 84 -14.61 12.64 -0.24
CA LYS A 84 -13.83 11.67 0.56
C LYS A 84 -14.73 10.70 1.34
N ASP A 85 -15.77 10.17 0.72
CA ASP A 85 -16.72 9.24 1.33
C ASP A 85 -17.28 8.25 0.28
N TYR A 86 -17.96 7.22 0.74
CA TYR A 86 -18.66 6.28 -0.15
C TYR A 86 -19.82 6.97 -0.88
N ILE A 87 -19.96 6.66 -2.17
CA ILE A 87 -21.12 7.06 -2.96
C ILE A 87 -22.08 5.87 -3.03
N ILE A 88 -23.26 6.02 -2.43
CA ILE A 88 -24.28 4.97 -2.33
C ILE A 88 -25.62 5.55 -2.80
N SER A 89 -26.21 4.95 -3.83
CA SER A 89 -27.52 5.33 -4.39
C SER A 89 -28.35 4.09 -4.71
N ALA A 90 -29.67 4.23 -4.63
CA ALA A 90 -30.61 3.19 -5.05
C ALA A 90 -31.11 3.48 -6.48
N GLU A 91 -31.16 2.46 -7.33
CA GLU A 91 -31.72 2.53 -8.68
C GLU A 91 -33.20 2.13 -8.62
N THR A 92 -34.10 3.11 -8.53
CA THR A 92 -35.55 2.87 -8.34
C THR A 92 -36.23 2.30 -9.57
N ASP A 93 -35.64 2.45 -10.76
CA ASP A 93 -36.24 2.11 -12.05
C ASP A 93 -35.95 0.67 -12.51
N ARG A 94 -35.28 -0.13 -11.68
CA ARG A 94 -34.93 -1.55 -11.96
C ARG A 94 -35.62 -2.56 -11.05
N ASN A 95 -36.74 -2.17 -10.44
CA ASN A 95 -37.57 -3.04 -9.59
C ASN A 95 -38.81 -3.54 -10.32
#